data_AF-A0A832EZJ9-F1
#
_entry.id   AF-A0A832EZJ9-F1
#
_cell.length_a   1.000
_cell.length_b   1.000
_cell.length_c   1.000
_cell.angle_alpha   90.00
_cell.angle_beta   90.00
_cell.angle_gamma   90.00
#
_symmetry.space_group_name_H-M   'P 1'
#
loop_
_entity.id
_entity.type
_entity.pdbx_description
1 polymer ?
#
loop_
_entity_poly.entity_id
_entity_poly.type
_entity_poly.pdbx_seq_one_letter_code
_entity_poly.pdbx_strand_id
1 'polypeptide(L)'
;MINEENILNEISKLRETYKQLEKEREKLLEERGRIKEDIDRLNEEISKVYKVMGNINQKVMEKINYKKELIQSLKEKSREIIDMKKRMEEIMKQIKESNLKTNRDDTEIRREIEELEWKQQTTIMSKDEEERIVRRIAELSRLLKNIEKLKKAKNEYTEMKKKISEKKFIG
;
A
#
# COMPACT_ATOMS: atom_id res chain seq x y z
N MET A 1 101.56 30.52 -6.43
CA MET A 1 100.79 31.76 -6.22
C MET A 1 99.35 31.44 -6.58
N ILE A 2 98.46 31.46 -5.59
CA ILE A 2 97.03 31.31 -5.83
C ILE A 2 96.55 32.62 -6.47
N ASN A 3 95.84 32.52 -7.60
CA ASN A 3 95.38 33.66 -8.39
C ASN A 3 94.14 34.28 -7.73
N GLU A 4 94.34 35.27 -6.85
CA GLU A 4 93.27 35.98 -6.11
C GLU A 4 92.14 36.49 -7.02
N GLU A 5 92.47 36.89 -8.24
CA GLU A 5 91.50 37.36 -9.24
C GLU A 5 90.51 36.26 -9.67
N ASN A 6 90.96 35.01 -9.79
CA ASN A 6 90.09 33.88 -10.11
C ASN A 6 89.10 33.60 -8.95
N ILE A 7 89.56 33.71 -7.71
CA ILE A 7 88.73 33.53 -6.52
C ILE A 7 87.66 34.62 -6.44
N LEU A 8 88.04 35.88 -6.69
CA LEU A 8 87.10 37.01 -6.69
C LEU A 8 86.02 36.87 -7.78
N ASN A 9 86.39 36.36 -8.97
CA ASN A 9 85.45 36.08 -10.04
C ASN A 9 84.47 34.95 -9.70
N GLU A 10 84.93 33.87 -9.07
CA GLU A 10 84.06 32.80 -8.60
C GLU A 10 83.10 33.25 -7.49
N ILE A 11 83.59 34.06 -6.54
CA ILE A 11 82.75 34.66 -5.49
C ILE A 11 81.65 35.51 -6.11
N SER A 12 81.97 36.29 -7.16
CA SER A 12 80.98 37.15 -7.83
C SER A 12 79.91 36.32 -8.54
N LYS A 13 80.29 35.25 -9.25
CA LYS A 13 79.35 34.31 -9.87
C LYS A 13 78.46 33.62 -8.84
N LEU A 14 79.04 33.15 -7.73
CA LEU A 14 78.28 32.52 -6.64
C LEU A 14 77.26 33.47 -6.02
N ARG A 15 77.62 34.75 -5.84
CA ARG A 15 76.68 35.78 -5.35
C ARG A 15 75.53 36.01 -6.31
N GLU A 16 75.79 36.01 -7.61
CA GLU A 16 74.73 36.19 -8.62
C GLU A 16 73.79 34.97 -8.66
N THR A 17 74.34 33.76 -8.64
CA THR A 17 73.56 32.52 -8.54
C THR A 17 72.73 32.49 -7.26
N TYR A 18 73.31 32.89 -6.12
CA TYR A 18 72.59 32.97 -4.85
C TYR A 18 71.37 33.91 -4.94
N LYS A 19 71.54 35.10 -5.52
CA LYS A 19 70.43 36.05 -5.73
C LYS A 19 69.34 35.50 -6.65
N GLN A 20 69.71 34.72 -7.68
CA GLN A 20 68.73 34.09 -8.56
C GLN A 20 67.93 33.00 -7.84
N LEU A 21 68.62 32.13 -7.10
CA LEU A 21 68.01 31.08 -6.29
C LEU A 21 67.09 31.64 -5.19
N GLU A 22 67.48 32.77 -4.58
CA GLU A 22 66.65 33.46 -3.58
C GLU A 22 65.32 33.93 -4.18
N LYS A 23 65.35 34.55 -5.38
CA LYS A 23 64.14 34.97 -6.09
C LYS A 23 63.26 33.79 -6.53
N GLU A 24 63.87 32.70 -6.97
CA GLU A 24 63.13 31.48 -7.33
C GLU A 24 62.46 30.86 -6.10
N ARG A 25 63.17 30.81 -4.97
CA ARG A 25 62.62 30.36 -3.69
C ARG A 25 61.43 31.20 -3.25
N GLU A 26 61.48 32.52 -3.39
CA GLU A 26 60.35 33.41 -3.07
C GLU A 26 59.13 33.08 -3.94
N LYS A 27 59.31 32.94 -5.26
CA LYS A 27 58.22 32.55 -6.17
C LYS A 27 57.60 31.21 -5.81
N LEU A 28 58.42 30.21 -5.50
CA LEU A 28 57.94 28.89 -5.09
C LEU A 28 57.19 28.94 -3.75
N LEU A 29 57.59 29.80 -2.82
CA LEU A 29 56.89 29.98 -1.55
C LEU A 29 55.51 30.63 -1.75
N GLU A 30 55.40 31.61 -2.64
CA GLU A 30 54.12 32.21 -3.03
C GLU A 30 53.19 31.20 -3.70
N GLU A 31 53.70 30.42 -4.66
CA GLU A 31 52.94 29.38 -5.35
C GLU A 31 52.46 28.31 -4.38
N ARG A 32 53.32 27.85 -3.47
CA ARG A 32 52.95 26.91 -2.41
C ARG A 32 51.85 27.47 -1.50
N GLY A 33 51.89 28.78 -1.21
CA GLY A 33 50.85 29.47 -0.44
C GLY A 33 49.50 29.38 -1.14
N ARG A 34 49.45 29.73 -2.43
CA ARG A 34 48.22 29.66 -3.24
C ARG A 34 47.66 28.25 -3.35
N ILE A 35 48.52 27.27 -3.63
CA ILE A 35 48.12 25.85 -3.70
C ILE A 35 47.49 25.41 -2.38
N LYS A 36 48.05 25.84 -1.24
CA LYS A 36 47.50 25.50 0.07
C LYS A 36 46.10 26.08 0.27
N GLU A 37 45.89 27.35 -0.08
CA GLU A 37 44.57 27.99 -0.01
C GLU A 37 43.53 27.30 -0.90
N ASP A 38 43.93 26.86 -2.09
CA ASP A 38 43.06 26.12 -3.01
C ASP A 38 42.72 24.73 -2.47
N ILE A 39 43.68 24.04 -1.85
CA ILE A 39 43.42 22.75 -1.15
C ILE A 39 42.40 22.95 -0.02
N ASP A 40 42.56 23.98 0.80
CA ASP A 40 41.64 24.26 1.91
C ASP A 40 40.22 24.54 1.39
N ARG A 41 40.09 25.33 0.32
CA ARG A 41 38.81 25.61 -0.35
C ARG A 41 38.15 24.36 -0.92
N LEU A 42 38.91 23.52 -1.63
CA LEU A 42 38.40 22.27 -2.20
C LEU A 42 37.93 21.31 -1.09
N ASN A 43 38.65 21.24 0.04
CA ASN A 43 38.24 20.43 1.18
C ASN A 43 36.91 20.90 1.78
N GLU A 44 36.68 22.22 1.86
CA GLU A 44 35.39 22.76 2.29
C GLU A 44 34.25 22.41 1.34
N GLU A 45 34.48 22.52 0.03
CA GLU A 45 33.51 22.16 -1.00
C GLU A 45 33.17 20.66 -0.93
N ILE A 46 34.18 19.80 -0.81
CA ILE A 46 34.02 18.35 -0.61
C ILE A 46 33.15 18.08 0.63
N SER A 47 33.42 18.75 1.75
CA SER A 47 32.63 18.61 2.97
C SER A 47 31.16 19.00 2.76
N LYS A 48 30.90 20.09 2.04
CA LYS A 48 29.53 20.53 1.69
C LYS A 48 28.83 19.49 0.81
N VAL A 49 29.52 18.94 -0.19
CA VAL A 49 28.98 17.89 -1.07
C VAL A 49 28.61 16.64 -0.27
N TYR A 50 29.48 16.18 0.63
CA TYR A 50 29.18 15.02 1.48
C TYR A 50 27.94 15.23 2.36
N LYS A 51 27.76 16.43 2.93
CA LYS A 51 26.56 16.77 3.70
C LYS A 51 25.29 16.72 2.86
N VAL A 52 25.32 17.30 1.66
CA VAL A 52 24.19 17.27 0.72
C VAL A 52 23.87 15.84 0.31
N MET A 53 24.90 15.04 -0.01
CA MET A 53 24.73 13.63 -0.39
C MET A 53 24.11 12.81 0.76
N GLY A 54 24.53 13.03 2.01
CA GLY A 54 23.91 12.41 3.18
C GLY A 54 22.42 12.71 3.30
N ASN A 55 22.05 13.99 3.16
CA ASN A 55 20.65 14.43 3.19
C ASN A 55 19.82 13.83 2.05
N ILE A 56 20.38 13.73 0.84
CA ILE A 56 19.71 13.12 -0.31
C ILE A 56 19.49 11.63 -0.05
N ASN A 57 20.51 10.91 0.41
CA ASN A 57 20.42 9.49 0.71
C ASN A 57 19.35 9.19 1.76
N GLN A 58 19.25 10.02 2.81
CA GLN A 58 18.19 9.89 3.81
C GLN A 58 16.80 10.05 3.17
N LYS A 59 16.58 11.12 2.39
CA LYS A 59 15.28 11.35 1.72
C LYS A 59 14.92 10.24 0.73
N VAL A 60 15.91 9.68 0.05
CA VAL A 60 15.72 8.54 -0.85
C VAL A 60 15.28 7.31 -0.05
N MET A 61 15.92 7.02 1.08
CA MET A 61 15.54 5.91 1.97
C MET A 61 14.12 6.07 2.53
N GLU A 62 13.75 7.27 2.96
CA GLU A 62 12.38 7.58 3.42
C GLU A 62 11.35 7.30 2.32
N LYS A 63 11.61 7.76 1.09
CA LYS A 63 10.72 7.48 -0.06
C LYS A 63 10.64 5.99 -0.40
N ILE A 64 11.75 5.26 -0.31
CA ILE A 64 11.78 3.81 -0.53
C ILE A 64 10.93 3.10 0.52
N ASN A 65 11.04 3.48 1.79
CA ASN A 65 10.26 2.88 2.87
C ASN A 65 8.76 3.18 2.71
N TYR A 66 8.40 4.43 2.44
CA TYR A 66 7.01 4.80 2.16
C TYR A 66 6.42 4.01 0.97
N LYS A 67 7.20 3.84 -0.10
CA LYS A 67 6.78 3.03 -1.26
C LYS A 67 6.56 1.56 -0.87
N LYS A 68 7.40 0.99 -0.01
CA LYS A 68 7.22 -0.39 0.48
C LYS A 68 5.93 -0.54 1.28
N GLU A 69 5.63 0.40 2.17
CA GLU A 69 4.39 0.42 2.95
C GLU A 69 3.16 0.53 2.04
N LEU A 70 3.21 1.41 1.04
CA LEU A 70 2.12 1.56 0.08
C LEU A 70 1.89 0.28 -0.73
N ILE A 71 2.96 -0.38 -1.19
CA ILE A 71 2.86 -1.67 -1.90
C ILE A 71 2.24 -2.73 -0.99
N GLN A 72 2.62 -2.79 0.28
CA GLN A 72 2.07 -3.74 1.23
C GLN A 72 0.57 -3.51 1.45
N SER A 73 0.17 -2.26 1.69
CA SER A 73 -1.24 -1.88 1.84
C SER A 73 -2.06 -2.22 0.60
N LEU A 74 -1.52 -1.99 -0.60
CA LEU A 74 -2.17 -2.35 -1.86
C LEU A 74 -2.35 -3.87 -2.00
N LYS A 75 -1.36 -4.67 -1.61
CA LYS A 75 -1.45 -6.14 -1.62
C LYS A 75 -2.50 -6.67 -0.65
N GLU A 76 -2.65 -6.04 0.51
CA GLU A 76 -3.67 -6.40 1.50
C GLU A 76 -5.07 -6.06 0.99
N LYS A 77 -5.29 -4.82 0.53
CA LYS A 77 -6.57 -4.41 -0.09
C LYS A 77 -6.95 -5.30 -1.28
N SER A 78 -5.97 -5.68 -2.11
CA SER A 78 -6.20 -6.57 -3.25
C SER A 78 -6.64 -7.97 -2.80
N ARG A 79 -6.01 -8.53 -1.76
CA ARG A 79 -6.41 -9.82 -1.17
C ARG A 79 -7.83 -9.77 -0.63
N GLU A 80 -8.17 -8.73 0.14
CA GLU A 80 -9.53 -8.53 0.66
C GLU A 80 -10.56 -8.48 -0.47
N ILE A 81 -10.30 -7.76 -1.56
CA ILE A 81 -11.22 -7.70 -2.71
C ILE A 81 -11.40 -9.08 -3.35
N ILE A 82 -10.32 -9.85 -3.49
CA ILE A 82 -10.39 -11.22 -4.04
C ILE A 82 -11.24 -12.12 -3.14
N ASP A 83 -11.03 -12.07 -1.84
CA ASP A 83 -11.79 -12.90 -0.88
C ASP A 83 -13.27 -12.51 -0.83
N MET A 84 -13.57 -11.20 -0.89
CA MET A 84 -14.93 -10.71 -1.01
C MET A 84 -15.60 -11.18 -2.31
N LYS A 85 -14.89 -11.17 -3.45
CA LYS A 85 -15.43 -11.68 -4.73
C LYS A 85 -15.76 -13.18 -4.65
N LYS A 86 -14.86 -13.99 -4.09
CA LYS A 86 -15.11 -15.42 -3.88
C LYS A 86 -16.35 -15.65 -3.02
N ARG A 87 -16.51 -14.86 -1.94
CA ARG A 87 -17.69 -14.94 -1.09
C ARG A 87 -18.97 -14.49 -1.81
N MET A 88 -18.90 -13.47 -2.67
CA MET A 88 -20.03 -13.08 -3.52
C MET A 88 -20.44 -14.19 -4.49
N GLU A 89 -19.49 -14.91 -5.09
CA GLU A 89 -19.76 -16.04 -5.98
C GLU A 89 -20.52 -17.15 -5.24
N GLU A 90 -20.09 -17.46 -4.01
CA GLU A 90 -20.76 -18.45 -3.15
C GLU A 90 -22.18 -18.01 -2.77
N ILE A 91 -22.37 -16.75 -2.35
CA ILE A 91 -23.70 -16.19 -2.06
C ILE A 91 -24.58 -16.25 -3.31
N MET A 92 -24.03 -15.93 -4.48
CA MET A 92 -24.78 -15.96 -5.74
C MET A 92 -25.20 -17.37 -6.12
N LYS A 93 -24.37 -18.39 -5.84
CA LYS A 93 -24.72 -19.80 -6.00
C LYS A 93 -25.88 -20.18 -5.06
N GLN A 94 -25.80 -19.81 -3.79
CA GLN A 94 -26.88 -20.05 -2.82
C GLN A 94 -28.20 -19.39 -3.22
N ILE A 95 -28.15 -18.17 -3.76
CA ILE A 95 -29.31 -17.45 -4.30
C ILE A 95 -29.92 -18.22 -5.47
N LYS A 96 -29.10 -18.68 -6.43
CA LYS A 96 -29.58 -19.44 -7.60
C LYS A 96 -30.26 -20.75 -7.17
N GLU A 97 -29.62 -21.52 -6.29
CA GLU A 97 -30.17 -22.79 -5.78
C GLU A 97 -31.47 -22.58 -4.99
N SER A 98 -31.59 -21.48 -4.24
CA SER A 98 -32.79 -21.16 -3.46
C SER A 98 -33.92 -20.59 -4.31
N ASN A 99 -33.62 -19.75 -5.31
CA ASN A 99 -34.63 -19.25 -6.28
C ASN A 99 -35.30 -20.41 -7.03
N LEU A 100 -34.56 -21.47 -7.40
CA LEU A 100 -35.13 -22.66 -8.05
C LEU A 100 -36.13 -23.42 -7.16
N LYS A 101 -36.04 -23.28 -5.83
CA LYS A 101 -36.87 -23.99 -4.85
C LYS A 101 -38.06 -23.19 -4.34
N THR A 102 -38.11 -21.88 -4.61
CA THR A 102 -39.10 -20.98 -4.01
C THR A 102 -39.47 -19.86 -5.00
N ASN A 103 -40.62 -20.01 -5.66
CA ASN A 103 -41.19 -19.02 -6.58
C ASN A 103 -42.57 -18.50 -6.15
N ARG A 104 -42.96 -18.75 -4.89
CA ARG A 104 -44.21 -18.26 -4.30
C ARG A 104 -43.97 -16.97 -3.52
N ASP A 105 -44.97 -16.09 -3.51
CA ASP A 105 -44.93 -14.86 -2.73
C ASP A 105 -45.03 -15.15 -1.23
N ASP A 106 -44.26 -14.43 -0.41
CA ASP A 106 -44.24 -14.68 1.04
C ASP A 106 -45.56 -14.26 1.70
N THR A 107 -46.20 -13.20 1.19
CA THR A 107 -47.49 -12.71 1.69
C THR A 107 -48.59 -13.73 1.45
N GLU A 108 -48.60 -14.36 0.27
CA GLU A 108 -49.53 -15.45 -0.04
C GLU A 108 -49.35 -16.65 0.89
N ILE A 109 -48.10 -17.04 1.16
CA ILE A 109 -47.80 -18.16 2.07
C ILE A 109 -48.25 -17.83 3.50
N ARG A 110 -47.97 -16.60 3.99
CA ARG A 110 -48.41 -16.16 5.32
C ARG A 110 -49.93 -16.21 5.45
N ARG A 111 -50.63 -15.68 4.44
CA ARG A 111 -52.09 -15.69 4.40
C ARG A 111 -52.65 -17.12 4.37
N GLU A 112 -52.07 -18.02 3.58
CA GLU A 112 -52.48 -19.44 3.53
C GLU A 112 -52.26 -20.12 4.89
N ILE A 113 -51.16 -19.82 5.59
CA ILE A 113 -50.92 -20.32 6.95
C ILE A 113 -52.00 -19.80 7.91
N GLU A 114 -52.26 -18.50 7.93
CA GLU A 114 -53.27 -17.89 8.82
C GLU A 114 -54.67 -18.46 8.58
N GLU A 115 -55.07 -18.65 7.31
CA GLU A 115 -56.35 -19.25 6.95
C GLU A 115 -56.46 -20.71 7.42
N LEU A 116 -55.38 -21.48 7.28
CA LEU A 116 -55.32 -22.87 7.76
C LEU A 116 -55.32 -22.98 9.29
N GLU A 117 -54.59 -22.10 9.99
CA GLU A 117 -54.58 -22.01 11.45
C GLU A 117 -55.96 -21.63 11.99
N TRP A 118 -56.61 -20.64 11.37
CA TRP A 118 -57.98 -20.26 11.72
C TRP A 118 -58.96 -21.41 11.53
N LYS A 119 -58.87 -22.11 10.38
CA LYS A 119 -59.71 -23.28 10.10
C LYS A 119 -59.49 -24.38 11.13
N GLN A 120 -58.24 -24.67 11.50
CA GLN A 120 -57.91 -25.64 12.54
C GLN A 120 -58.57 -25.31 13.88
N GLN A 121 -58.59 -24.02 14.28
CA GLN A 121 -59.13 -23.59 15.57
C GLN A 121 -60.66 -23.51 15.61
N THR A 122 -61.31 -23.21 14.48
CA THR A 122 -62.73 -22.81 14.46
C THR A 122 -63.68 -23.84 13.85
N THR A 123 -63.16 -24.85 13.16
CA THR A 123 -63.97 -25.83 12.44
C THR A 123 -63.87 -27.21 13.08
N ILE A 124 -65.02 -27.85 13.35
CA ILE A 124 -65.05 -29.26 13.78
C ILE A 124 -64.71 -30.12 12.56
N MET A 125 -63.63 -30.89 12.66
CA MET A 125 -63.14 -31.74 11.57
C MET A 125 -62.67 -33.10 12.10
N SER A 126 -62.48 -34.04 11.18
CA SER A 126 -61.90 -35.34 11.54
C SER A 126 -60.41 -35.22 11.87
N LYS A 127 -59.88 -36.16 12.66
CA LYS A 127 -58.46 -36.21 13.00
C LYS A 127 -57.55 -36.25 11.76
N ASP A 128 -57.98 -36.96 10.72
CA ASP A 128 -57.23 -37.07 9.47
C ASP A 128 -57.16 -35.74 8.70
N GLU A 129 -58.24 -34.94 8.72
CA GLU A 129 -58.27 -33.61 8.12
C GLU A 129 -57.41 -32.63 8.91
N GLU A 130 -57.48 -32.67 10.24
CA GLU A 130 -56.65 -31.84 11.12
C GLU A 130 -55.16 -32.14 10.88
N GLU A 131 -54.77 -33.41 10.78
CA GLU A 131 -53.38 -33.80 10.54
C GLU A 131 -52.88 -33.33 9.16
N ARG A 132 -53.74 -33.33 8.14
CA ARG A 132 -53.40 -32.76 6.81
C ARG A 132 -53.17 -31.25 6.90
N ILE A 133 -54.01 -30.51 7.63
CA ILE A 133 -53.84 -29.07 7.83
C ILE A 133 -52.51 -28.78 8.54
N VAL A 134 -52.22 -29.50 9.64
CA VAL A 134 -50.97 -29.33 10.39
C VAL A 134 -49.73 -29.60 9.52
N ARG A 135 -49.74 -30.69 8.73
CA ARG A 135 -48.64 -30.99 7.80
C ARG A 135 -48.46 -29.88 6.76
N ARG A 136 -49.57 -29.34 6.23
CA ARG A 136 -49.53 -28.26 5.24
C ARG A 136 -48.96 -26.97 5.84
N ILE A 137 -49.39 -26.58 7.04
CA ILE A 137 -48.83 -25.42 7.76
C ILE A 137 -47.33 -25.60 7.97
N ALA A 138 -46.88 -26.80 8.36
CA ALA A 138 -45.45 -27.09 8.56
C ALA A 138 -44.64 -26.98 7.25
N GLU A 139 -45.19 -27.43 6.11
CA GLU A 139 -44.58 -27.28 4.79
C GLU A 139 -44.47 -25.80 4.37
N LEU A 140 -45.57 -25.04 4.50
CA LEU A 140 -45.62 -23.62 4.18
C LEU A 140 -44.63 -22.83 5.06
N SER A 141 -44.57 -23.14 6.35
CA SER A 141 -43.61 -22.53 7.28
C SER A 141 -42.15 -22.80 6.90
N ARG A 142 -41.84 -24.00 6.40
CA ARG A 142 -40.50 -24.32 5.87
C ARG A 142 -40.18 -23.52 4.61
N LEU A 143 -41.14 -23.36 3.70
CA LEU A 143 -40.97 -22.53 2.50
C LEU A 143 -40.69 -21.08 2.88
N LEU A 144 -41.44 -20.53 3.83
CA LEU A 144 -41.32 -19.16 4.31
C LEU A 144 -39.92 -18.90 4.90
N LYS A 145 -39.42 -19.82 5.73
CA LYS A 145 -38.05 -19.79 6.27
C LYS A 145 -36.98 -19.79 5.16
N ASN A 146 -37.22 -20.49 4.05
CA ASN A 146 -36.29 -20.50 2.91
C ASN A 146 -36.32 -19.15 2.16
N ILE A 147 -37.51 -18.56 1.97
CA ILE A 147 -37.66 -17.22 1.38
C ILE A 147 -36.93 -16.17 2.21
N GLU A 148 -37.05 -16.21 3.54
CA GLU A 148 -36.34 -15.28 4.43
C GLU A 148 -34.82 -15.43 4.32
N LYS A 149 -34.29 -16.65 4.28
CA LYS A 149 -32.86 -16.90 4.04
C LYS A 149 -32.40 -16.34 2.70
N LEU A 150 -33.20 -16.51 1.64
CA LEU A 150 -32.93 -15.98 0.32
C LEU A 150 -32.90 -14.44 0.33
N LYS A 151 -33.85 -13.78 1.01
CA LYS A 151 -33.85 -12.32 1.18
C LYS A 151 -32.57 -11.84 1.88
N LYS A 152 -32.15 -12.51 2.96
CA LYS A 152 -30.89 -12.21 3.66
C LYS A 152 -29.68 -12.37 2.74
N ALA A 153 -29.57 -13.47 2.00
CA ALA A 153 -28.48 -13.70 1.06
C ALA A 153 -28.42 -12.63 -0.05
N LYS A 154 -29.57 -12.21 -0.59
CA LYS A 154 -29.64 -11.10 -1.58
C LYS A 154 -29.14 -9.79 -0.97
N ASN A 155 -29.54 -9.46 0.25
CA ASN A 155 -29.07 -8.27 0.94
C ASN A 155 -27.55 -8.31 1.17
N GLU A 156 -27.02 -9.43 1.69
CA GLU A 156 -25.58 -9.63 1.87
C GLU A 156 -24.80 -9.45 0.57
N TYR A 157 -25.31 -10.00 -0.55
CA TYR A 157 -24.72 -9.80 -1.87
C TYR A 157 -24.66 -8.32 -2.26
N THR A 158 -25.75 -7.58 -2.06
CA THR A 158 -25.80 -6.14 -2.42
C THR A 158 -24.86 -5.30 -1.57
N GLU A 159 -24.78 -5.55 -0.26
CA GLU A 159 -23.84 -4.87 0.63
C GLU A 159 -22.39 -5.16 0.26
N MET A 160 -22.07 -6.42 -0.06
CA MET A 160 -20.73 -6.82 -0.45
C MET A 160 -20.32 -6.19 -1.79
N LYS A 161 -21.25 -6.14 -2.76
CA LYS A 161 -21.07 -5.43 -4.02
C LYS A 161 -20.75 -3.95 -3.81
N LYS A 162 -21.48 -3.28 -2.89
CA LYS A 162 -21.24 -1.89 -2.52
C LYS A 162 -19.84 -1.70 -1.91
N LYS A 163 -19.48 -2.50 -0.91
CA LYS A 163 -18.15 -2.45 -0.27
C LYS A 163 -17.00 -2.66 -1.27
N ILE A 164 -17.14 -3.58 -2.24
CA ILE A 164 -16.14 -3.75 -3.31
C ILE A 164 -16.07 -2.51 -4.20
N SER A 165 -17.21 -1.92 -4.57
CA SER A 165 -17.21 -0.70 -5.39
C SER A 165 -16.49 0.44 -4.69
N GLU A 166 -16.77 0.69 -3.40
CA GLU A 166 -16.12 1.72 -2.59
C GLU A 166 -14.61 1.49 -2.51
N LYS A 167 -14.16 0.23 -2.29
CA LYS A 167 -12.74 -0.11 -2.25
C LYS A 167 -12.02 0.06 -3.59
N LYS A 168 -12.72 -0.01 -4.73
CA LYS A 168 -12.14 0.24 -6.06
C LYS A 168 -11.89 1.73 -6.34
N PHE A 169 -12.58 2.64 -5.65
CA PHE A 169 -12.44 4.09 -5.85
C PHE A 169 -11.36 4.76 -4.96
N ILE A 170 -10.70 4.00 -4.09
CA ILE A 170 -9.68 4.50 -3.13
C ILE A 170 -8.26 4.07 -3.56
N GLY A 171 -8.04 3.86 -4.86
CA GLY A 171 -6.73 3.61 -5.46
C GLY A 171 -6.60 4.42 -6.74
#